data_AF-A0A9Q0N6P8-F1
#
_entry.id   AF-A0A9Q0N6P8-F1
#
_cell.length_a   1.000
_cell.length_b   1.000
_cell.length_c   1.000
_cell.angle_alpha   90.00
_cell.angle_beta   90.00
_cell.angle_gamma   90.00
#
_symmetry.space_group_name_H-M   'P 1'
#
loop_
_entity.id
_entity.type
_entity.pdbx_description
1 polymer ?
#
loop_
_entity_poly.entity_id
_entity_poly.type
_entity_poly.pdbx_seq_one_letter_code
_entity_poly.pdbx_strand_id
1 'polypeptide(L)'
;MKRTVILCLFILISSVLLVKSDDEDSFDAEDSAEEYVFEENEYVCKAIIDVMLMEIEKVDPKKKIQVTATKSVTYTKSESYLAELMEDICEVDETFTTIRQIVFQKTVIRRMIKNHGAVEEESVMNENVNHLCLEVLGESEEAFLKEFQKEVISENIKEIICAQSAGYCQLKNDTEGSKEREEL
;
A
#
# COMPACT_ATOMS: atom_id res chain seq x y z
N MET A 1 11.82 -39.81 -54.36
CA MET A 1 12.34 -40.75 -53.34
C MET A 1 13.03 -39.89 -52.28
N LYS A 2 12.45 -39.35 -51.19
CA LYS A 2 11.57 -39.86 -50.12
C LYS A 2 12.10 -41.11 -49.42
N ARG A 3 12.83 -40.92 -48.31
CA ARG A 3 12.67 -41.59 -46.98
C ARG A 3 13.88 -41.36 -46.06
N THR A 4 13.94 -40.18 -45.40
CA THR A 4 14.73 -40.00 -44.17
C THR A 4 14.17 -38.87 -43.29
N VAL A 5 12.85 -38.85 -43.11
CA VAL A 5 12.16 -38.08 -42.06
C VAL A 5 11.03 -38.99 -41.60
N ILE A 6 10.73 -39.03 -40.30
CA ILE A 6 9.88 -40.00 -39.57
C ILE A 6 10.74 -41.05 -38.84
N LEU A 7 11.47 -40.60 -37.82
CA LEU A 7 11.82 -41.46 -36.68
C LEU A 7 12.02 -40.64 -35.38
N CYS A 8 11.20 -39.61 -35.17
CA CYS A 8 11.11 -38.89 -33.88
C CYS A 8 9.68 -38.88 -33.30
N LEU A 9 8.77 -39.70 -33.82
CA LEU A 9 7.33 -39.62 -33.49
C LEU A 9 6.73 -40.88 -32.85
N PHE A 10 7.54 -41.80 -32.32
CA PHE A 10 7.02 -43.03 -31.67
C PHE A 10 7.66 -43.38 -30.33
N ILE A 11 8.15 -42.38 -29.58
CA ILE A 11 8.47 -42.53 -28.14
C ILE A 11 7.61 -41.56 -27.33
N LEU A 12 6.35 -41.44 -27.72
CA LEU A 12 5.28 -40.99 -26.85
C LEU A 12 4.17 -42.02 -27.02
N ILE A 13 3.67 -42.55 -25.89
CA ILE A 13 2.58 -43.52 -25.70
C ILE A 13 3.07 -44.84 -25.06
N SER A 14 2.93 -44.83 -23.73
CA SER A 14 2.48 -45.96 -22.89
C SER A 14 3.48 -47.04 -22.46
N SER A 15 4.14 -46.74 -21.33
CA SER A 15 4.48 -47.65 -20.23
C SER A 15 4.86 -46.76 -19.02
N VAL A 16 3.93 -46.06 -18.36
CA VAL A 16 3.07 -46.58 -17.27
C VAL A 16 3.70 -47.80 -16.57
N LEU A 17 4.59 -47.54 -15.59
CA LEU A 17 4.47 -48.04 -14.21
C LEU A 17 5.74 -47.71 -13.38
N LEU A 18 5.49 -47.01 -12.27
CA LEU A 18 6.25 -47.02 -11.01
C LEU A 18 7.64 -46.37 -10.99
N VAL A 19 7.67 -45.04 -10.81
CA VAL A 19 8.44 -44.45 -9.70
C VAL A 19 7.63 -43.31 -9.12
N LYS A 20 7.29 -43.45 -7.84
CA LYS A 20 6.61 -42.47 -7.00
C LYS A 20 7.67 -41.46 -6.55
N SER A 21 7.56 -40.21 -6.98
CA SER A 21 8.22 -39.06 -6.37
C SER A 21 7.16 -37.97 -6.32
N ASP A 22 6.68 -37.70 -5.12
CA ASP A 22 5.69 -36.66 -4.83
C ASP A 22 6.43 -35.32 -4.90
N ASP A 23 6.17 -34.53 -5.95
CA ASP A 23 6.41 -33.08 -5.98
C ASP A 23 5.31 -32.48 -6.85
N GLU A 24 4.26 -31.99 -6.18
CA GLU A 24 3.18 -31.22 -6.80
C GLU A 24 3.69 -29.80 -7.06
N ASP A 25 4.08 -29.51 -8.30
CA ASP A 25 4.21 -28.11 -8.76
C ASP A 25 2.79 -27.56 -8.99
N SER A 26 2.14 -27.13 -7.91
CA SER A 26 1.06 -26.15 -7.96
C SER A 26 1.68 -24.79 -8.26
N PHE A 27 1.53 -24.34 -9.49
CA PHE A 27 1.97 -23.00 -9.91
C PHE A 27 1.08 -21.95 -9.21
N ASP A 28 1.66 -21.23 -8.26
CA ASP A 28 0.99 -20.31 -7.33
C ASP A 28 0.30 -19.14 -8.03
N ALA A 29 -1.04 -19.17 -8.09
CA ALA A 29 -1.85 -18.01 -8.44
C ALA A 29 -2.20 -17.15 -7.20
N GLU A 30 -1.99 -17.68 -5.99
CA GLU A 30 -2.30 -16.99 -4.72
C GLU A 30 -1.24 -15.94 -4.34
N ASP A 31 0.04 -16.21 -4.66
CA ASP A 31 1.17 -15.35 -4.25
C ASP A 31 1.14 -13.96 -4.94
N SER A 32 0.61 -13.89 -6.16
CA SER A 32 0.47 -12.62 -6.87
C SER A 32 -0.60 -11.70 -6.26
N ALA A 33 -1.72 -12.26 -5.79
CA ALA A 33 -2.83 -11.47 -5.26
C ALA A 33 -2.47 -10.81 -3.92
N GLU A 34 -1.75 -11.52 -3.05
CA GLU A 34 -1.26 -10.97 -1.78
C GLU A 34 -0.23 -9.83 -1.99
N GLU A 35 0.67 -9.93 -2.97
CA GLU A 35 1.60 -8.85 -3.30
C GLU A 35 0.86 -7.58 -3.79
N TYR A 36 -0.20 -7.73 -4.60
CA TYR A 36 -0.97 -6.59 -5.13
C TYR A 36 -1.81 -5.87 -4.06
N VAL A 37 -2.45 -6.60 -3.14
CA VAL A 37 -3.27 -6.01 -2.06
C VAL A 37 -2.40 -5.18 -1.11
N PHE A 38 -1.19 -5.67 -0.81
CA PHE A 38 -0.24 -4.98 0.06
C PHE A 38 0.24 -3.64 -0.53
N GLU A 39 0.44 -3.59 -1.84
CA GLU A 39 0.85 -2.37 -2.54
C GLU A 39 -0.28 -1.32 -2.54
N GLU A 40 -1.55 -1.72 -2.67
CA GLU A 40 -2.68 -0.77 -2.65
C GLU A 40 -2.89 -0.16 -1.26
N ASN A 41 -2.70 -0.94 -0.20
CA ASN A 41 -2.75 -0.46 1.20
C ASN A 41 -1.69 0.60 1.47
N GLU A 42 -0.47 0.43 0.94
CA GLU A 42 0.61 1.41 1.07
C GLU A 42 0.21 2.76 0.43
N TYR A 43 -0.37 2.72 -0.78
CA TYR A 43 -0.80 3.95 -1.47
C TYR A 43 -1.96 4.62 -0.74
N VAL A 44 -2.94 3.86 -0.25
CA VAL A 44 -4.07 4.38 0.51
C VAL A 44 -3.59 5.03 1.80
N CYS A 45 -2.73 4.37 2.58
CA CYS A 45 -2.17 4.92 3.80
C CYS A 45 -1.43 6.24 3.56
N LYS A 46 -0.57 6.30 2.55
CA LYS A 46 0.15 7.53 2.18
C LYS A 46 -0.79 8.64 1.75
N ALA A 47 -1.84 8.31 1.00
CA ALA A 47 -2.84 9.27 0.54
C ALA A 47 -3.67 9.83 1.72
N ILE A 48 -4.05 9.01 2.69
CA ILE A 48 -4.72 9.45 3.92
C ILE A 48 -3.86 10.48 4.65
N ILE A 49 -2.56 10.20 4.84
CA ILE A 49 -1.63 11.12 5.52
C ILE A 49 -1.53 12.45 4.77
N ASP A 50 -1.46 12.42 3.45
CA ASP A 50 -1.45 13.64 2.63
C ASP A 50 -2.73 14.47 2.84
N VAL A 51 -3.90 13.81 2.84
CA VAL A 51 -5.18 14.48 3.04
C VAL A 51 -5.30 15.03 4.46
N MET A 52 -4.87 14.30 5.48
CA MET A 52 -4.83 14.80 6.86
C MET A 52 -3.97 16.06 6.98
N LEU A 53 -2.78 16.06 6.37
CA LEU A 53 -1.89 17.23 6.36
C LEU A 53 -2.57 18.42 5.67
N MET A 54 -3.23 18.19 4.52
CA MET A 54 -3.97 19.23 3.81
C MET A 54 -5.13 19.80 4.64
N GLU A 55 -5.91 18.97 5.33
CA GLU A 55 -7.01 19.46 6.18
C GLU A 55 -6.50 20.21 7.41
N ILE A 56 -5.41 19.74 8.03
CA ILE A 56 -4.76 20.42 9.16
C ILE A 56 -4.26 21.81 8.77
N GLU A 57 -3.70 21.96 7.56
CA GLU A 57 -3.21 23.24 7.04
C GLU A 57 -4.32 24.29 6.85
N LYS A 58 -5.57 23.85 6.63
CA LYS A 58 -6.73 24.76 6.52
C LYS A 58 -7.15 25.36 7.86
N VAL A 59 -6.77 24.74 8.97
CA VAL A 59 -7.15 25.17 10.32
C VAL A 59 -6.18 26.20 10.86
N ASP A 60 -6.69 27.22 11.59
CA ASP A 60 -5.84 28.24 12.21
C ASP A 60 -4.83 27.61 13.19
N PRO A 61 -3.51 27.73 12.94
CA PRO A 61 -2.47 27.13 13.78
C PRO A 61 -2.40 27.74 15.19
N LYS A 62 -3.04 28.90 15.42
CA LYS A 62 -3.12 29.55 16.74
C LYS A 62 -4.31 29.09 17.56
N LYS A 63 -5.26 28.36 16.96
CA LYS A 63 -6.43 27.84 17.66
C LYS A 63 -5.97 26.82 18.69
N LYS A 64 -6.18 27.13 19.97
CA LYS A 64 -5.88 26.25 21.10
C LYS A 64 -7.17 25.83 21.79
N ILE A 65 -7.18 24.61 22.31
CA ILE A 65 -8.26 24.11 23.16
C ILE A 65 -7.71 23.74 24.54
N GLN A 66 -8.59 23.83 25.53
CA GLN A 66 -8.29 23.43 26.90
C GLN A 66 -8.68 21.96 27.09
N VAL A 67 -7.68 21.10 27.30
CA VAL A 67 -7.89 19.65 27.48
C VAL A 67 -8.11 19.34 28.97
N THR A 68 -7.44 20.09 29.84
CA THR A 68 -7.63 20.04 31.28
C THR A 68 -7.59 21.44 31.86
N ALA A 69 -7.95 21.60 33.14
CA ALA A 69 -7.91 22.90 33.82
C ALA A 69 -6.55 23.61 33.72
N THR A 70 -5.44 22.87 33.53
CA THR A 70 -4.08 23.41 33.48
C THR A 70 -3.34 23.18 32.16
N LYS A 71 -3.86 22.35 31.24
CA LYS A 71 -3.20 22.00 29.98
C LYS A 71 -4.03 22.48 28.78
N SER A 72 -3.37 23.26 27.93
CA SER A 72 -3.90 23.64 26.60
C SER A 72 -3.03 23.03 25.51
N VAL A 73 -3.66 22.61 24.42
CA VAL A 73 -2.99 22.07 23.22
C VAL A 73 -3.52 22.79 21.98
N THR A 74 -2.75 22.75 20.90
CA THR A 74 -3.24 23.22 19.59
C THR A 74 -4.42 22.34 19.16
N TYR A 75 -5.48 22.95 18.66
CA TYR A 75 -6.71 22.24 18.29
C TYR A 75 -6.45 21.10 17.29
N THR A 76 -5.62 21.35 16.27
CA THR A 76 -5.22 20.35 15.27
C THR A 76 -4.44 19.16 15.82
N LYS A 77 -3.94 19.27 17.06
CA LYS A 77 -3.22 18.20 17.77
C LYS A 77 -4.06 17.58 18.88
N SER A 78 -5.33 17.95 18.99
CA SER A 78 -6.21 17.31 19.96
C SER A 78 -6.68 15.97 19.44
N GLU A 79 -6.73 14.97 20.32
CA GLU A 79 -7.26 13.64 20.00
C GLU A 79 -8.67 13.72 19.42
N SER A 80 -9.53 14.57 19.99
CA SER A 80 -10.89 14.76 19.49
C SER A 80 -10.95 15.24 18.04
N TYR A 81 -10.10 16.20 17.67
CA TYR A 81 -10.06 16.70 16.30
C TYR A 81 -9.47 15.66 15.33
N LEU A 82 -8.40 14.98 15.75
CA LEU A 82 -7.73 14.00 14.89
C LEU A 82 -8.61 12.76 14.66
N ALA A 83 -9.34 12.31 15.69
CA ALA A 83 -10.29 11.20 15.57
C ALA A 83 -11.44 11.56 14.61
N GLU A 84 -12.06 12.73 14.81
CA GLU A 84 -13.11 13.25 13.91
C GLU A 84 -12.60 13.38 12.47
N LEU A 85 -11.39 13.91 12.28
CA LEU A 85 -10.77 14.04 10.96
C LEU A 85 -10.54 12.67 10.29
N MET A 86 -10.11 11.66 11.05
CA MET A 86 -9.93 10.31 10.50
C MET A 86 -11.26 9.69 10.08
N GLU A 87 -12.31 9.81 10.90
CA GLU A 87 -13.67 9.36 10.54
C GLU A 87 -14.16 10.06 9.26
N ASP A 88 -14.01 11.38 9.18
CA ASP A 88 -14.49 12.19 8.05
C ASP A 88 -13.75 11.88 6.74
N ILE A 89 -12.46 11.55 6.78
CA ILE A 89 -11.63 11.46 5.56
C ILE A 89 -12.12 10.39 4.58
N CYS A 90 -12.58 9.24 5.08
CA CYS A 90 -13.12 8.16 4.26
C CYS A 90 -14.62 8.34 3.95
N GLU A 91 -15.34 9.20 4.67
CA GLU A 91 -16.78 9.42 4.50
C GLU A 91 -17.13 10.65 3.66
N VAL A 92 -16.31 11.71 3.71
CA VAL A 92 -16.57 12.98 3.01
C VAL A 92 -16.14 12.86 1.54
N ASP A 93 -17.09 13.11 0.64
CA ASP A 93 -16.89 12.93 -0.81
C ASP A 93 -15.67 13.68 -1.37
N GLU A 94 -15.36 14.90 -0.90
CA GLU A 94 -14.24 15.69 -1.41
C GLU A 94 -12.86 15.14 -1.00
N THR A 95 -12.70 14.79 0.27
CA THR A 95 -11.45 14.20 0.81
C THR A 95 -11.27 12.79 0.26
N PHE A 96 -12.34 12.00 0.22
CA PHE A 96 -12.33 10.66 -0.36
C PHE A 96 -12.00 10.69 -1.87
N THR A 97 -12.57 11.63 -2.62
CA THR A 97 -12.22 11.84 -4.04
C THR A 97 -10.74 12.18 -4.21
N THR A 98 -10.17 12.95 -3.29
CA THR A 98 -8.73 13.29 -3.31
C THR A 98 -7.87 12.06 -3.07
N ILE A 99 -8.20 11.23 -2.07
CA ILE A 99 -7.53 9.94 -1.83
C ILE A 99 -7.61 9.07 -3.07
N ARG A 100 -8.83 8.89 -3.59
CA ARG A 100 -9.10 8.10 -4.79
C ARG A 100 -8.27 8.55 -5.98
N GLN A 101 -8.18 9.86 -6.22
CA GLN A 101 -7.40 10.40 -7.33
C GLN A 101 -5.90 10.12 -7.15
N ILE A 102 -5.37 10.29 -5.94
CA ILE A 102 -3.96 10.01 -5.63
C ILE A 102 -3.67 8.52 -5.85
N VAL A 103 -4.50 7.63 -5.31
CA VAL A 103 -4.32 6.17 -5.43
C VAL A 103 -4.46 5.74 -6.89
N PHE A 104 -5.51 6.17 -7.59
CA PHE A 104 -5.75 5.85 -9.00
C PHE A 104 -4.57 6.26 -9.89
N GLN A 105 -4.02 7.46 -9.71
CA GLN A 105 -2.86 7.90 -10.49
C GLN A 105 -1.66 6.97 -10.26
N LYS A 106 -1.41 6.54 -9.01
CA LYS A 106 -0.29 5.66 -8.67
C LYS A 106 -0.50 4.24 -9.19
N THR A 107 -1.68 3.67 -9.03
CA THR A 107 -2.00 2.30 -9.48
C THR A 107 -2.00 2.19 -11.00
N VAL A 108 -2.60 3.15 -11.70
CA VAL A 108 -2.65 3.17 -13.18
C VAL A 108 -1.25 3.31 -13.78
N ILE A 109 -0.45 4.26 -13.31
CA ILE A 109 0.94 4.44 -13.80
C ILE A 109 1.72 3.13 -13.61
N ARG A 110 1.58 2.49 -12.45
CA ARG A 110 2.32 1.26 -12.15
C ARG A 110 1.85 0.08 -12.98
N ARG A 111 0.54 -0.11 -13.17
CA ARG A 111 0.00 -1.20 -14.01
C ARG A 111 0.32 -1.00 -15.48
N MET A 112 0.37 0.24 -15.98
CA MET A 112 0.86 0.50 -17.34
C MET A 112 2.31 0.03 -17.52
N ILE A 113 3.14 0.19 -16.49
CA ILE A 113 4.54 -0.27 -16.49
C ILE A 113 4.63 -1.80 -16.37
N LYS A 114 3.90 -2.42 -15.43
CA LYS A 114 3.94 -3.88 -15.15
C LYS A 114 3.22 -4.71 -16.22
N ASN A 115 2.05 -4.27 -16.70
CA ASN A 115 1.11 -5.07 -17.51
C ASN A 115 0.99 -4.58 -18.97
N HIS A 116 2.00 -3.89 -19.50
CA HIS A 116 2.03 -3.43 -20.90
C HIS A 116 0.77 -2.65 -21.36
N GLY A 117 0.13 -1.89 -20.46
CA GLY A 117 -0.97 -1.00 -20.81
C GLY A 117 -2.40 -1.51 -20.55
N ALA A 118 -2.57 -2.64 -19.87
CA ALA A 118 -3.89 -3.03 -19.36
C ALA A 118 -4.30 -2.16 -18.14
N VAL A 119 -5.50 -1.56 -18.19
CA VAL A 119 -6.08 -0.72 -17.12
C VAL A 119 -7.44 -1.32 -16.75
N GLU A 120 -7.70 -1.52 -15.46
CA GLU A 120 -9.01 -1.96 -14.97
C GLU A 120 -10.03 -0.82 -14.95
N GLU A 121 -11.31 -1.17 -14.88
CA GLU A 121 -12.41 -0.20 -14.77
C GLU A 121 -12.33 0.59 -13.46
N GLU A 122 -12.59 1.89 -13.58
CA GLU A 122 -12.54 2.86 -12.48
C GLU A 122 -13.50 2.52 -11.33
N SER A 123 -14.63 1.88 -11.62
CA SER A 123 -15.66 1.52 -10.63
C SER A 123 -15.20 0.49 -9.60
N VAL A 124 -14.45 -0.55 -10.03
CA VAL A 124 -13.95 -1.62 -9.16
C VAL A 124 -12.87 -1.08 -8.22
N MET A 125 -12.01 -0.19 -8.73
CA MET A 125 -11.00 0.47 -7.90
C MET A 125 -11.62 1.36 -6.80
N ASN A 126 -12.79 1.96 -7.06
CA ASN A 126 -13.42 2.85 -6.07
C ASN A 126 -13.93 2.11 -4.84
N GLU A 127 -14.60 0.99 -5.06
CA GLU A 127 -15.14 0.17 -3.98
C GLU A 127 -14.00 -0.39 -3.14
N ASN A 128 -12.90 -0.81 -3.79
CA ASN A 128 -11.70 -1.26 -3.10
C ASN A 128 -11.06 -0.15 -2.26
N VAL A 129 -10.86 1.06 -2.84
CA VAL A 129 -10.21 2.18 -2.12
C VAL A 129 -11.00 2.60 -0.88
N ASN A 130 -12.34 2.56 -0.91
CA ASN A 130 -13.14 2.89 0.27
C ASN A 130 -12.93 1.87 1.40
N HIS A 131 -13.03 0.57 1.07
CA HIS A 131 -12.77 -0.50 2.04
C HIS A 131 -11.38 -0.38 2.65
N LEU A 132 -10.36 -0.19 1.81
CA LEU A 132 -8.97 -0.04 2.24
C LEU A 132 -8.76 1.23 3.09
N CYS A 133 -9.48 2.32 2.81
CA CYS A 133 -9.39 3.55 3.60
C CYS A 133 -9.83 3.30 5.06
N LEU A 134 -10.99 2.67 5.22
CA LEU A 134 -11.55 2.33 6.53
C LEU A 134 -10.69 1.30 7.26
N GLU A 135 -10.19 0.30 6.55
CA GLU A 135 -9.31 -0.74 7.09
C GLU A 135 -8.00 -0.14 7.61
N VAL A 136 -7.31 0.66 6.78
CA VAL A 136 -6.05 1.31 7.17
C VAL A 136 -6.25 2.21 8.38
N LEU A 137 -7.29 3.04 8.42
CA LEU A 137 -7.53 3.91 9.57
C LEU A 137 -7.86 3.11 10.83
N GLY A 138 -8.70 2.09 10.73
CA GLY A 138 -9.07 1.25 11.86
C GLY A 138 -7.90 0.48 12.47
N GLU A 139 -7.00 -0.05 11.65
CA GLU A 139 -5.82 -0.79 12.12
C GLU A 139 -4.72 0.13 12.67
N SER A 140 -4.66 1.37 12.18
CA SER A 140 -3.52 2.28 12.38
C SER A 140 -3.83 3.47 13.27
N GLU A 141 -5.05 3.58 13.79
CA GLU A 141 -5.55 4.78 14.48
C GLU A 141 -4.57 5.30 15.53
N GLU A 142 -4.04 4.40 16.37
CA GLU A 142 -3.08 4.76 17.42
C GLU A 142 -1.77 5.35 16.84
N ALA A 143 -1.27 4.80 15.74
CA ALA A 143 -0.07 5.31 15.07
C ALA A 143 -0.30 6.71 14.49
N PHE A 144 -1.45 6.94 13.87
CA PHE A 144 -1.87 8.27 13.40
C PHE A 144 -1.93 9.26 14.56
N LEU A 145 -2.69 8.95 15.62
CA LEU A 145 -2.81 9.83 16.78
C LEU A 145 -1.43 10.16 17.38
N LYS A 146 -0.60 9.15 17.61
CA LYS A 146 0.72 9.31 18.23
C LYS A 146 1.65 10.21 17.42
N GLU A 147 1.69 10.06 16.10
CA GLU A 147 2.58 10.85 15.24
C GLU A 147 2.06 12.28 15.03
N PHE A 148 0.76 12.46 14.78
CA PHE A 148 0.17 13.78 14.56
C PHE A 148 0.08 14.64 15.83
N GLN A 149 0.07 14.03 17.02
CA GLN A 149 0.12 14.75 18.29
C GLN A 149 1.52 15.27 18.68
N LYS A 150 2.59 14.85 17.99
CA LYS A 150 3.95 15.31 18.28
C LYS A 150 4.09 16.81 18.08
N GLU A 151 5.05 17.41 18.80
CA GLU A 151 5.32 18.84 18.68
C GLU A 151 5.80 19.22 17.26
N VAL A 152 6.59 18.34 16.65
CA VAL A 152 7.06 18.45 15.28
C VAL A 152 6.68 17.17 14.53
N ILE A 153 5.98 17.33 13.40
CA ILE A 153 5.65 16.23 12.49
C ILE A 153 6.93 15.84 11.74
N SER A 154 7.26 14.55 11.74
CA SER A 154 8.42 14.02 11.03
C SER A 154 8.27 14.19 9.51
N GLU A 155 9.35 14.52 8.81
CA GLU A 155 9.37 14.49 7.34
C GLU A 155 9.09 13.08 6.78
N ASN A 156 9.41 12.05 7.58
CA ASN A 156 9.18 10.64 7.26
C ASN A 156 7.90 10.08 7.91
N ILE A 157 6.91 10.93 8.22
CA ILE A 157 5.67 10.49 8.89
C ILE A 157 4.95 9.38 8.11
N LYS A 158 5.02 9.42 6.78
CA LYS A 158 4.42 8.41 5.90
C LYS A 158 5.04 7.04 6.12
N GLU A 159 6.36 6.98 6.13
CA GLU A 159 7.10 5.74 6.35
C GLU A 159 6.90 5.25 7.77
N ILE A 160 6.84 6.15 8.76
CA ILE A 160 6.64 5.77 10.16
C ILE A 160 5.26 5.15 10.36
N ILE A 161 4.20 5.84 9.94
CA ILE A 161 2.82 5.36 10.13
C ILE A 161 2.59 4.13 9.26
N CYS A 162 2.85 4.21 7.96
CA CYS A 162 2.51 3.14 7.02
C CYS A 162 3.41 1.90 7.14
N ALA A 163 4.57 1.99 7.82
CA ALA A 163 5.37 0.81 8.18
C ALA A 163 5.06 0.27 9.57
N GLN A 164 4.47 1.07 10.48
CA GLN A 164 4.03 0.60 11.81
C GLN A 164 2.66 -0.06 11.76
N SER A 165 1.77 0.40 10.88
CA SER A 165 0.39 -0.06 10.78
C SER A 165 0.23 -1.50 10.31
N ALA A 166 1.13 -1.97 9.46
CA ALA A 166 1.45 -3.38 9.29
C ALA A 166 2.77 -3.45 8.51
N GLY A 167 3.23 -4.64 8.16
CA GLY A 167 4.35 -4.81 7.24
C GLY A 167 4.21 -4.11 5.87
N TYR A 168 3.16 -3.30 5.59
CA TYR A 168 2.79 -2.68 4.31
C TYR A 168 3.94 -2.02 3.55
N CYS A 169 4.96 -1.54 4.27
CA CYS A 169 6.26 -1.26 3.69
C CYS A 169 7.22 -2.43 3.97
N GLN A 170 7.30 -3.41 3.07
CA GLN A 170 8.54 -4.18 3.00
C GLN A 170 9.62 -3.18 2.61
N LEU A 171 10.54 -2.89 3.55
CA LEU A 171 11.76 -2.17 3.22
C LEU A 171 12.36 -2.91 2.03
N LYS A 172 12.28 -2.29 0.85
CA LYS A 172 13.12 -2.70 -0.26
C LYS A 172 14.52 -2.51 0.27
N ASN A 173 15.14 -3.63 0.63
CA ASN A 173 16.58 -3.68 0.81
C ASN A 173 17.14 -3.41 -0.58
N ASP A 174 17.27 -2.12 -0.91
CA ASP A 174 18.07 -1.62 -2.02
C ASP A 174 19.53 -1.97 -1.71
N THR A 175 19.84 -3.26 -1.80
CA THR A 175 21.19 -3.76 -1.88
C THR A 175 21.48 -3.97 -3.36
N GLU A 176 21.40 -2.88 -4.13
CA GLU A 176 22.04 -2.82 -5.43
C GLU A 176 23.20 -1.82 -5.36
N GLY A 177 24.38 -2.39 -5.13
CA GLY A 177 25.69 -1.91 -5.58
C GLY A 177 26.03 -0.42 -5.39
N SER A 178 26.84 -0.13 -4.37
CA SER A 178 27.91 0.86 -4.53
C SER A 178 29.28 0.17 -4.62
N LYS A 179 30.08 0.70 -5.55
CA LYS A 179 31.32 0.17 -6.11
C LYS A 179 32.52 0.40 -5.20
N GLU A 180 33.49 -0.50 -5.37
CA GLU A 180 34.96 -0.30 -5.38
C GLU A 180 35.66 0.47 -4.23
N ARG A 181 36.59 -0.29 -3.60
CA ARG A 181 38.01 0.05 -3.37
C ARG A 181 38.35 0.95 -2.16
N GLU A 182 38.98 0.33 -1.16
CA GLU A 182 40.28 0.68 -0.54
C GLU A 182 40.53 -0.28 0.64
N GLU A 183 41.43 -1.26 0.47
CA GLU A 183 42.73 -1.36 1.15
C GLU A 183 42.68 -1.52 2.68
N LEU A 184 42.90 -2.76 3.14
CA LEU A 184 44.00 -3.17 4.04
C LEU A 184 44.04 -4.70 4.22
#